data_AF-A0A934FFK8-F1
#
_entry.id   AF-A0A934FFK8-F1
#
_cell.length_a   1.000
_cell.length_b   1.000
_cell.length_c   1.000
_cell.angle_alpha   90.00
_cell.angle_beta   90.00
_cell.angle_gamma   90.00
#
_symmetry.space_group_name_H-M   'P 1'
#
loop_
_entity.id
_entity.type
_entity.pdbx_description
1 polymer ?
#
loop_
_entity_poly.entity_id
_entity_poly.type
_entity_poly.pdbx_seq_one_letter_code
_entity_poly.pdbx_strand_id
1 'polypeptide(L)' 'MGLGGALYSGVSGIRAHQNMLDVIGNNLANINTYGYKSSRLLFSDLLSQTMS' A
#
# COMPACT_ATOMS: atom_id res chain seq x y z
N MET A 1 7.51 -25.08 -0.01
CA MET A 1 6.93 -23.80 -0.48
C MET A 1 5.43 -23.77 -0.20
N GLY A 2 5.02 -23.73 1.07
CA GLY A 2 3.59 -23.74 1.42
C GLY A 2 3.41 -22.97 2.72
N LEU A 3 2.41 -22.10 2.77
CA LEU A 3 2.06 -21.21 3.89
C LEU A 3 2.95 -19.96 4.07
N GLY A 4 4.28 -20.07 4.05
CA GLY A 4 5.17 -18.90 4.27
C GLY A 4 4.99 -17.78 3.25
N GLY A 5 4.92 -18.12 1.96
CA GLY A 5 4.70 -17.14 0.88
C GLY A 5 3.27 -16.57 0.86
N ALA A 6 2.27 -17.38 1.23
CA ALA A 6 0.86 -16.96 1.27
C ALA A 6 0.57 -16.01 2.43
N LEU A 7 1.09 -16.31 3.63
CA LEU A 7 1.01 -15.41 4.78
C LEU A 7 1.77 -14.12 4.54
N TYR A 8 2.97 -14.20 3.95
CA TYR A 8 3.75 -13.02 3.58
C TYR A 8 3.02 -12.14 2.55
N SER A 9 2.39 -12.76 1.55
CA SER A 9 1.57 -12.06 0.54
C SER A 9 0.28 -11.46 1.13
N GLY A 10 -0.37 -12.15 2.07
CA GLY A 10 -1.53 -11.62 2.78
C GLY A 10 -1.16 -10.44 3.69
N VAL A 11 -0.08 -10.56 4.45
CA VAL A 11 0.43 -9.49 5.32
C VAL A 11 0.93 -8.30 4.49
N SER A 12 1.57 -8.53 3.34
CA SER A 12 1.99 -7.43 2.44
C SER A 12 0.79 -6.70 1.85
N GLY A 13 -0.30 -7.41 1.49
CA GLY A 13 -1.56 -6.80 1.07
C GLY A 13 -2.20 -5.92 2.14
N ILE A 14 -2.27 -6.41 3.39
CA ILE A 14 -2.80 -5.62 4.52
C ILE A 14 -1.95 -4.37 4.77
N ARG A 15 -0.61 -4.50 4.73
CA ARG A 15 0.31 -3.37 4.88
C ARG A 15 0.16 -2.35 3.75
N ALA A 16 -0.04 -2.81 2.52
CA ALA A 16 -0.29 -1.95 1.37
C ALA A 16 -1.59 -1.16 1.54
N HIS A 17 -2.66 -1.81 2.02
CA HIS A 17 -3.92 -1.14 2.35
C HIS A 17 -3.76 -0.14 3.50
N GLN A 18 -3.01 -0.46 4.56
CA GLN A 18 -2.76 0.47 5.66
C GLN A 18 -2.09 1.76 5.16
N ASN A 19 -1.02 1.63 4.36
CA ASN A 19 -0.33 2.79 3.80
C ASN A 19 -1.25 3.65 2.91
N MET A 20 -2.18 3.03 2.18
CA MET A 20 -3.17 3.74 1.38
C MET A 20 -4.15 4.52 2.25
N LEU A 21 -4.63 3.93 3.35
CA LEU A 21 -5.49 4.61 4.30
C LEU A 21 -4.79 5.82 4.94
N ASP A 22 -3.50 5.71 5.23
CA ASP A 22 -2.72 6.82 5.81
C ASP A 22 -2.55 7.99 4.82
N VAL A 23 -2.35 7.69 3.53
CA VAL A 23 -2.28 8.72 2.47
C VAL A 23 -3.64 9.37 2.24
N ILE A 24 -4.72 8.58 2.22
CA ILE A 24 -6.08 9.12 2.10
C ILE A 24 -6.42 9.99 3.32
N GLY A 25 -6.09 9.54 4.52
CA GLY A 25 -6.29 10.29 5.76
C GLY A 25 -5.54 11.63 5.75
N ASN A 26 -4.28 11.64 5.31
CA ASN A 26 -3.51 12.87 5.14
C ASN A 26 -4.13 13.81 4.10
N ASN A 27 -4.56 13.29 2.95
CA ASN A 27 -5.21 14.12 1.94
C ASN A 27 -6.52 14.71 2.43
N LEU A 28 -7.32 13.92 3.16
CA LEU A 28 -8.60 14.36 3.71
C LEU A 28 -8.40 15.41 4.82
N ALA A 29 -7.44 15.19 5.71
CA ALA A 29 -7.11 16.14 6.78
C ALA A 29 -6.64 17.49 6.23
N ASN A 30 -5.98 17.50 5.06
CA ASN A 30 -5.43 18.70 4.43
C ASN A 30 -6.26 19.24 3.26
N ILE A 31 -7.51 18.79 3.08
CA ILE A 31 -8.36 19.21 1.95
C ILE A 31 -8.63 20.73 1.92
N ASN A 32 -8.64 21.37 3.09
CA ASN A 32 -8.86 22.82 3.23
C ASN A 32 -7.56 23.62 3.39
N THR A 33 -6.39 22.97 3.34
CA THR A 33 -5.10 23.65 3.47
C THR A 33 -4.72 24.28 2.14
N TYR A 34 -4.67 25.60 2.08
CA TYR A 34 -4.37 26.34 0.86
C TYR A 34 -2.94 26.02 0.36
N GLY A 35 -2.82 25.56 -0.89
CA GLY A 35 -1.54 25.14 -1.47
C GLY A 35 -1.14 23.68 -1.23
N TYR A 36 -1.99 22.88 -0.57
CA TYR A 36 -1.75 21.44 -0.39
C TYR A 36 -1.76 20.68 -1.72
N LYS A 37 -0.79 19.78 -1.90
CA LYS A 37 -0.73 18.85 -3.04
C LYS A 37 -1.15 17.47 -2.58
N SER A 38 -2.23 16.96 -3.19
CA SER A 38 -2.70 15.59 -2.94
C SER A 38 -1.62 14.57 -3.29
N SER A 39 -1.38 13.64 -2.38
CA SER A 39 -0.46 12.52 -2.58
C SER A 39 -1.23 11.26 -2.95
N ARG A 40 -0.73 10.45 -3.88
CA ARG A 40 -1.36 9.18 -4.26
C ARG A 40 -0.35 8.05 -4.22
N LEU A 41 -0.70 6.99 -3.53
CA LEU A 41 0.06 5.74 -3.51
C LEU A 41 -0.17 4.97 -4.82
N LEU A 42 0.91 4.53 -5.45
CA LEU A 42 0.89 3.61 -6.59
C LEU A 42 1.40 2.26 -6.12
N PHE A 43 0.63 1.21 -6.35
CA PHE A 43 1.06 -0.15 -6.09
C PHE A 43 1.80 -0.69 -7.31
N SER A 44 2.88 -1.42 -7.06
CA SER A 44 3.61 -2.19 -8.08
C SER A 44 3.74 -3.61 -7.56
N ASP A 45 3.54 -4.57 -8.46
CA ASP A 45 3.72 -5.97 -8.12
C ASP A 45 5.17 -6.23 -7.70
N LEU A 46 5.35 -6.94 -6.60
CA LEU A 46 6.64 -7.49 -6.21
C LEU A 46 6.90 -8.68 -7.13
N LEU A 47 8.03 -8.65 -7.84
CA LEU A 47 8.48 -9.68 -8.77
C LEU A 47 8.18 -11.09 -8.24
N SER A 48 7.25 -11.79 -8.90
CA SER A 48 6.94 -13.19 -8.61
C SER A 48 8.11 -14.06 -9.05
N GLN A 49 9.05 -14.34 -8.14
CA GLN A 49 10.02 -15.42 -8.35
C GLN A 49 9.25 -16.74 -8.32
N THR A 50 8.78 -17.17 -9.49
CA THR A 50 8.40 -18.55 -9.75
C THR A 50 9.69 -19.37 -9.64
N MET A 51 10.01 -19.82 -8.43
CA MET A 51 11.08 -20.79 -8.24
C MET A 51 10.60 -22.11 -8.86
N SER A 52 11.05 -22.38 -10.08
CA SER A 52 11.07 -23.72 -10.68
C SER A 52 11.94 -24.65 -9.87
#